data_AF-A0A4P2PVN7-F1
#
_entry.id   AF-A0A4P2PVN7-F1
#
_cell.length_a   1.000
_cell.length_b   1.000
_cell.length_c   1.000
_cell.angle_alpha   90.00
_cell.angle_beta   90.00
_cell.angle_gamma   90.00
#
_symmetry.space_group_name_H-M   'P 1'
#
loop_
_entity.id
_entity.type
_entity.pdbx_description
1 polymer ?
#
loop_
_entity_poly.entity_id
_entity_poly.type
_entity_poly.pdbx_seq_one_letter_code
_entity_poly.pdbx_strand_id
1 'polypeptide(L)'
;MLKHLMIEEMVALLSPWVESAQRKRLFLSIPEIAGLHPKVVATHEAVLAVRPSKAGPSGEMIALNDELARVDERHDHLARAVCWGIDAHRAHCLGEDPPDRERAAMCDQVQPRLFPNGLTIVKASPTAEAGNTARVARLLVEEPSIGGFLKGIPARGKTTLLRTTQRWIEAGKELLAIEQRRNELAAQEKTAPVTRATVAAARSQWFRVVSAVLSNLELSDAPIEAIEMIRGPVLKASERAGKRYGAAPAGEAPRPEAPGEPAADGNEDEGEGTRAPRAASS
;
A
#
# COMPACT_ATOMS: atom_id res chain seq x y z
N MET A 1 22.30 -24.42 20.75
CA MET A 1 20.93 -24.64 20.23
C MET A 1 20.52 -23.46 19.33
N LEU A 2 21.27 -23.19 18.25
CA LEU A 2 21.11 -21.96 17.42
C LEU A 2 19.95 -22.00 16.42
N LYS A 3 19.18 -23.10 16.36
CA LYS A 3 18.21 -23.37 15.28
C LYS A 3 16.90 -22.57 15.40
N HIS A 4 16.61 -21.99 16.58
CA HIS A 4 15.32 -21.38 16.90
C HIS A 4 15.29 -19.86 16.77
N LEU A 5 16.38 -19.22 16.31
CA LEU A 5 16.40 -17.77 16.10
C LEU A 5 15.54 -17.36 14.90
N MET A 6 14.85 -16.22 14.99
CA MET A 6 14.19 -15.58 13.85
C MET A 6 15.21 -14.88 12.94
N ILE A 7 14.86 -14.61 11.69
CA ILE A 7 15.75 -13.93 10.71
C ILE A 7 16.23 -12.57 11.24
N GLU A 8 15.33 -11.79 11.86
CA GLU A 8 15.66 -10.52 12.52
C GLU A 8 16.76 -10.65 13.59
N GLU A 9 16.66 -11.70 14.43
CA GLU A 9 17.63 -11.96 15.48
C GLU A 9 18.97 -12.41 14.91
N MET A 10 18.95 -13.17 13.81
CA MET A 10 20.15 -13.59 13.09
C MET A 10 20.89 -12.39 12.49
N VAL A 11 20.19 -11.42 11.90
CA VAL A 11 20.77 -10.15 11.41
C VAL A 11 21.38 -9.37 12.57
N ALA A 12 20.59 -9.13 13.63
CA ALA A 12 21.01 -8.32 14.78
C ALA A 12 22.28 -8.86 15.47
N LEU A 13 22.52 -10.17 15.44
CA LEU A 13 23.73 -10.77 15.99
C LEU A 13 24.97 -10.60 15.13
N LEU A 14 24.83 -10.54 13.80
CA LEU A 14 25.97 -10.35 12.89
C LEU A 14 26.30 -8.86 12.66
N SER A 15 25.31 -7.97 12.70
CA SER A 15 25.52 -6.53 12.46
C SER A 15 26.67 -5.92 13.26
N PRO A 16 26.87 -6.19 14.56
CA PRO A 16 28.03 -5.67 15.29
C PRO A 16 29.37 -6.11 14.70
N TRP A 17 29.48 -7.34 14.19
CA TRP A 17 30.75 -7.85 13.64
C TRP A 17 31.08 -7.27 12.26
N VAL A 18 30.05 -6.78 11.55
CA VAL A 18 30.17 -6.25 10.18
C VAL A 18 30.21 -4.72 10.17
N GLU A 19 29.27 -4.09 10.86
CA GLU A 19 28.96 -2.65 10.75
C GLU A 19 29.59 -1.81 11.87
N SER A 20 29.75 -2.35 13.08
CA SER A 20 30.35 -1.60 14.19
C SER A 20 31.86 -1.62 14.10
N ALA A 21 32.48 -0.46 13.88
CA ALA A 21 33.94 -0.33 13.77
C ALA A 21 34.70 -0.91 14.98
N GLN A 22 34.20 -0.68 16.19
CA GLN A 22 34.80 -1.19 17.42
C GLN A 22 34.72 -2.72 17.51
N ARG A 23 33.53 -3.28 17.27
CA ARG A 23 33.27 -4.73 17.39
C ARG A 23 33.91 -5.51 16.24
N LYS A 24 33.96 -4.94 15.04
CA LYS A 24 34.72 -5.46 13.90
C LYS A 24 36.22 -5.53 14.21
N ARG A 25 36.81 -4.47 14.78
CA ARG A 25 38.23 -4.47 15.18
C ARG A 25 38.53 -5.57 16.20
N LEU A 26 37.66 -5.72 17.21
CA LEU A 26 37.77 -6.80 18.20
C LEU A 26 37.67 -8.19 17.55
N PHE A 27 36.72 -8.39 16.64
CA PHE A 27 36.58 -9.67 15.92
C PHE A 27 37.84 -10.01 15.13
N LEU A 28 38.43 -9.01 14.45
CA LEU A 28 39.65 -9.18 13.66
C LEU A 28 40.92 -9.31 14.50
N SER A 29 40.91 -8.94 15.78
CA SER A 29 42.08 -9.07 16.66
C SER A 29 42.25 -10.47 17.25
N ILE A 30 41.27 -11.36 17.10
CA ILE A 30 41.35 -12.75 17.58
C ILE A 30 41.79 -13.64 16.40
N PRO A 31 43.02 -14.17 16.39
CA PRO A 31 43.60 -14.87 15.24
C PRO A 31 42.74 -16.03 14.72
N GLU A 32 42.13 -16.80 15.63
CA GLU A 32 41.38 -18.02 15.35
C GLU A 32 40.08 -17.75 14.58
N ILE A 33 39.52 -16.55 14.69
CA ILE A 33 38.27 -16.17 14.00
C ILE A 33 38.44 -15.07 12.95
N ALA A 34 39.55 -14.33 12.95
CA ALA A 34 39.77 -13.22 12.03
C ALA A 34 39.57 -13.62 10.55
N GLY A 35 40.07 -14.80 10.16
CA GLY A 35 39.91 -15.35 8.82
C GLY A 35 38.46 -15.69 8.41
N LEU A 36 37.52 -15.79 9.38
CA LEU A 36 36.11 -16.03 9.12
C LEU A 36 35.34 -14.75 8.80
N HIS A 37 35.93 -13.56 8.97
CA HIS A 37 35.24 -12.28 8.79
C HIS A 37 34.58 -12.11 7.41
N PRO A 38 35.23 -12.44 6.27
CA PRO A 38 34.58 -12.37 4.97
C PRO A 38 33.33 -13.27 4.85
N LYS A 39 33.36 -14.45 5.51
CA LYS A 39 32.21 -15.37 5.55
C LYS A 39 31.09 -14.81 6.41
N VAL A 40 31.42 -14.11 7.50
CA VAL A 40 30.45 -13.40 8.34
C VAL A 40 29.74 -12.31 7.55
N VAL A 41 30.48 -11.50 6.78
CA VAL A 41 29.91 -10.44 5.92
C VAL A 41 28.95 -11.04 4.88
N ALA A 42 29.40 -12.02 4.10
CA ALA A 42 28.56 -12.66 3.08
C ALA A 42 27.30 -13.31 3.68
N THR A 43 27.40 -13.83 4.90
CA THR A 43 26.28 -14.42 5.62
C THR A 43 25.30 -13.37 6.13
N HIS A 44 25.81 -12.25 6.65
CA HIS A 44 24.99 -11.12 7.09
C HIS A 44 24.17 -10.56 5.93
N GLU A 45 24.79 -10.36 4.76
CA GLU A 45 24.10 -9.97 3.53
C GLU A 45 23.03 -11.00 3.11
N ALA A 46 23.36 -12.29 3.14
CA ALA A 46 22.41 -13.35 2.77
C ALA A 46 21.19 -13.42 3.71
N VAL A 47 21.37 -13.20 5.01
CA VAL A 47 20.25 -13.16 5.97
C VAL A 47 19.44 -11.86 5.84
N LEU A 48 20.09 -10.73 5.57
CA LEU A 48 19.42 -9.46 5.27
C LEU A 48 18.53 -9.56 4.02
N ALA A 49 19.02 -10.21 2.96
CA ALA A 49 18.30 -10.35 1.70
C ALA A 49 17.01 -11.20 1.80
N VAL A 50 16.91 -12.06 2.82
CA VAL A 50 15.71 -12.89 3.07
C VAL A 50 14.84 -12.37 4.21
N ARG A 51 15.14 -11.16 4.71
CA ARG A 51 14.33 -10.49 5.71
C ARG A 51 12.92 -10.24 5.13
N PRO A 52 11.84 -10.61 5.83
CA PRO A 52 10.50 -10.21 5.40
C PRO A 52 10.45 -8.70 5.26
N SER A 53 10.18 -8.19 4.05
CA SER A 53 10.16 -6.76 3.77
C SER A 53 9.15 -6.05 4.67
N LYS A 54 9.63 -5.28 5.65
CA LYS A 54 8.87 -4.21 6.32
C LYS A 54 8.96 -2.88 5.55
N ALA A 55 9.60 -2.86 4.39
CA ALA A 55 9.69 -1.66 3.56
C ALA A 55 8.27 -1.31 3.06
N GLY A 56 7.86 -0.05 3.25
CA GLY A 56 6.64 0.48 2.66
C GLY A 56 6.68 0.47 1.12
N PRO A 57 5.70 1.10 0.46
CA PRO A 57 5.67 1.17 -1.01
C PRO A 57 7.01 1.67 -1.56
N SER A 58 7.49 1.08 -2.66
CA SER A 58 8.71 1.57 -3.32
C SER A 58 8.53 3.03 -3.76
N GLY A 59 9.64 3.75 -3.97
CA GLY A 59 9.57 5.13 -4.49
C GLY A 59 8.84 5.21 -5.85
N GLU A 60 8.94 4.16 -6.67
CA GLU A 60 8.21 4.04 -7.93
C GLU A 60 6.70 3.83 -7.71
N MET A 61 6.32 2.99 -6.74
CA MET A 61 4.92 2.83 -6.33
C MET A 61 4.32 4.12 -5.77
N ILE A 62 5.09 4.90 -4.99
CA ILE A 62 4.69 6.22 -4.49
C ILE A 62 4.45 7.17 -5.67
N ALA A 63 5.39 7.26 -6.62
CA ALA A 63 5.26 8.12 -7.79
C ALA A 63 4.03 7.76 -8.66
N LEU A 64 3.74 6.47 -8.82
CA LEU A 64 2.52 6.02 -9.53
C LEU A 64 1.25 6.39 -8.78
N ASN A 65 1.23 6.31 -7.45
CA ASN A 65 0.07 6.74 -6.64
C ASN A 65 -0.15 8.25 -6.72
N ASP A 66 0.91 9.05 -6.69
CA ASP A 66 0.84 10.51 -6.85
C ASP A 66 0.35 10.89 -8.27
N GLU A 67 0.85 10.20 -9.30
CA GLU A 67 0.39 10.36 -10.67
C GLU A 67 -1.10 10.03 -10.79
N LEU A 68 -1.52 8.89 -10.22
CA LEU A 68 -2.91 8.43 -10.21
C LEU A 68 -3.82 9.48 -9.56
N ALA A 69 -3.50 9.95 -8.36
CA ALA A 69 -4.30 10.94 -7.63
C ALA A 69 -4.48 12.24 -8.44
N ARG A 70 -3.42 12.72 -9.10
CA ARG A 70 -3.49 13.93 -9.94
C ARG A 70 -4.36 13.73 -11.19
N VAL A 71 -4.29 12.56 -11.82
CA VAL A 71 -5.14 12.27 -12.99
C VAL A 71 -6.59 12.06 -12.58
N ASP A 72 -6.82 11.42 -11.45
CA ASP A 72 -8.14 11.18 -10.84
C ASP A 72 -8.85 12.49 -10.53
N GLU A 73 -8.20 13.40 -9.79
CA GLU A 73 -8.74 14.73 -9.50
C GLU A 73 -9.11 15.50 -10.79
N ARG A 74 -8.25 15.41 -11.82
CA ARG A 74 -8.51 16.02 -13.13
C ARG A 74 -9.70 15.38 -13.83
N HIS A 75 -9.78 14.05 -13.85
CA HIS A 75 -10.89 13.30 -14.43
C HIS A 75 -12.21 13.71 -13.78
N ASP A 76 -12.23 13.78 -12.45
CA ASP A 76 -13.35 14.19 -11.62
C ASP A 76 -13.87 15.59 -11.92
N HIS A 77 -12.96 16.57 -11.98
CA HIS A 77 -13.34 17.93 -12.33
C HIS A 77 -13.87 18.04 -13.76
N LEU A 78 -13.34 17.25 -14.69
CA LEU A 78 -13.84 17.23 -16.06
C LEU A 78 -15.22 16.58 -16.14
N ALA A 79 -15.47 15.49 -15.41
CA ALA A 79 -16.79 14.86 -15.31
C ALA A 79 -17.84 15.86 -14.78
N ARG A 80 -17.51 16.55 -13.66
CA ARG A 80 -18.37 17.60 -13.08
C ARG A 80 -18.60 18.75 -14.06
N ALA A 81 -17.56 19.21 -14.75
CA ALA A 81 -17.67 20.28 -15.73
C ALA A 81 -18.58 19.93 -16.91
N VAL A 82 -18.55 18.68 -17.39
CA VAL A 82 -19.47 18.22 -18.44
C VAL A 82 -20.90 18.14 -17.92
N CYS A 83 -21.10 17.48 -16.77
CA CYS A 83 -22.42 17.32 -16.16
C CYS A 83 -23.10 18.68 -15.90
N TRP A 84 -22.42 19.56 -15.16
CA TRP A 84 -22.95 20.88 -14.83
C TRP A 84 -23.01 21.81 -16.05
N GLY A 85 -22.13 21.62 -17.04
CA GLY A 85 -22.17 22.38 -18.28
C GLY A 85 -23.46 22.12 -19.08
N ILE A 86 -23.96 20.88 -19.08
CA ILE A 86 -25.25 20.54 -19.70
C ILE A 86 -26.41 21.18 -18.91
N ASP A 87 -26.38 21.07 -17.58
CA ASP A 87 -27.43 21.64 -16.72
C ASP A 87 -27.49 23.17 -16.82
N ALA A 88 -26.33 23.83 -16.86
CA ALA A 88 -26.24 25.28 -17.05
C ALA A 88 -26.74 25.69 -18.45
N HIS A 89 -26.34 24.96 -19.50
CA HIS A 89 -26.80 25.23 -20.86
C HIS A 89 -28.32 25.09 -20.97
N ARG A 90 -28.90 24.07 -20.33
CA ARG A 90 -30.35 23.88 -20.23
C ARG A 90 -31.03 25.09 -19.58
N ALA A 91 -30.51 25.56 -18.45
CA ALA A 91 -31.06 26.71 -17.74
C ALA A 91 -31.00 27.99 -18.58
N HIS A 92 -29.91 28.19 -19.34
CA HIS A 92 -29.79 29.30 -20.29
C HIS A 92 -30.86 29.25 -21.38
N CYS A 93 -31.04 28.10 -22.05
CA CYS A 93 -32.08 27.96 -23.09
C CYS A 93 -33.50 28.27 -22.58
N LEU A 94 -33.83 27.83 -21.36
CA LEU A 94 -35.14 28.11 -20.74
C LEU A 94 -35.30 29.57 -20.31
N GLY A 95 -34.20 30.29 -20.10
CA GLY A 95 -34.17 31.70 -19.73
C GLY A 95 -34.11 32.68 -20.90
N GLU A 96 -34.03 32.19 -22.15
CA GLU A 96 -34.13 33.01 -23.36
C GLU A 96 -35.56 33.57 -23.56
N ASP A 97 -35.70 34.61 -24.39
CA ASP A 97 -36.98 35.20 -24.77
C ASP A 97 -37.11 35.30 -26.31
N PRO A 98 -37.89 34.42 -26.96
CA PRO A 98 -38.66 33.33 -26.35
C PRO A 98 -37.77 32.15 -25.89
N PRO A 99 -38.20 31.33 -24.91
CA PRO A 99 -37.42 30.19 -24.44
C PRO A 99 -37.18 29.13 -25.53
N ASP A 100 -35.94 28.67 -25.68
CA ASP A 100 -35.56 27.56 -26.55
C ASP A 100 -35.83 26.21 -25.86
N ARG A 101 -37.10 25.78 -25.91
CA ARG A 101 -37.57 24.54 -25.28
C ARG A 101 -37.03 23.28 -25.95
N GLU A 102 -36.77 23.33 -27.25
CA GLU A 102 -36.26 22.19 -28.01
C GLU A 102 -34.83 21.86 -27.58
N ARG A 103 -33.96 22.88 -27.50
CA ARG A 103 -32.58 22.70 -27.07
C ARG A 103 -32.47 22.34 -25.58
N ALA A 104 -33.37 22.86 -24.74
CA ALA A 104 -33.48 22.43 -23.36
C ALA A 104 -33.86 20.94 -23.24
N ALA A 105 -34.82 20.46 -24.03
CA ALA A 105 -35.20 19.04 -24.06
C ALA A 105 -34.05 18.13 -24.54
N MET A 106 -33.19 18.62 -25.45
CA MET A 106 -31.99 17.88 -25.85
C MET A 106 -30.99 17.72 -24.69
N CYS A 107 -30.89 18.71 -23.79
CA CYS A 107 -30.09 18.58 -22.57
C CYS A 107 -30.61 17.42 -21.70
N ASP A 108 -31.94 17.36 -21.51
CA ASP A 108 -32.61 16.33 -20.71
C ASP A 108 -32.41 14.92 -21.30
N GLN A 109 -32.25 14.81 -22.62
CA GLN A 109 -31.96 13.54 -23.28
C GLN A 109 -30.47 13.15 -23.19
N VAL A 110 -29.55 14.10 -23.34
CA VAL A 110 -28.11 13.82 -23.36
C VAL A 110 -27.56 13.51 -21.96
N GLN A 111 -28.05 14.20 -20.93
CA GLN A 111 -27.56 14.09 -19.55
C GLN A 111 -27.57 12.64 -19.02
N PRO A 112 -28.69 11.89 -19.01
CA PRO A 112 -28.72 10.52 -18.51
C PRO A 112 -27.94 9.52 -19.38
N ARG A 113 -27.60 9.87 -20.63
CA ARG A 113 -26.82 8.99 -21.51
C ARG A 113 -25.33 9.10 -21.24
N LEU A 114 -24.86 10.31 -20.93
CA LEU A 114 -23.49 10.53 -20.47
C LEU A 114 -23.32 10.08 -19.02
N PHE A 115 -24.30 10.37 -18.16
CA PHE A 115 -24.26 10.12 -16.71
C PHE A 115 -25.49 9.32 -16.24
N PRO A 116 -25.57 8.01 -16.56
CA PRO A 116 -26.74 7.18 -16.21
C PRO A 116 -27.01 7.09 -14.71
N ASN A 117 -25.96 7.17 -13.89
CA ASN A 117 -26.06 7.19 -12.43
C ASN A 117 -25.64 8.56 -11.85
N GLY A 118 -25.78 9.63 -12.64
CA GLY A 118 -25.27 10.96 -12.30
C GLY A 118 -23.74 10.95 -12.08
N LEU A 119 -23.29 11.81 -11.16
CA LEU A 119 -21.88 11.96 -10.80
C LEU A 119 -21.36 10.90 -9.82
N THR A 120 -22.08 9.80 -9.58
CA THR A 120 -21.57 8.70 -8.74
C THR A 120 -20.30 8.07 -9.29
N ILE A 121 -20.03 8.24 -10.60
CA ILE A 121 -18.83 7.72 -11.25
C ILE A 121 -17.53 8.27 -10.65
N VAL A 122 -17.52 9.49 -10.11
CA VAL A 122 -16.35 10.16 -9.51
C VAL A 122 -15.92 9.57 -8.15
N LYS A 123 -16.61 8.52 -7.72
CA LYS A 123 -16.32 7.76 -6.49
C LYS A 123 -15.99 6.31 -6.80
N ALA A 124 -15.89 5.96 -8.09
CA ALA A 124 -15.67 4.59 -8.51
C ALA A 124 -14.18 4.25 -8.46
N SER A 125 -13.83 2.99 -8.69
CA SER A 125 -12.43 2.62 -8.84
C SER A 125 -11.88 3.16 -10.17
N PRO A 126 -10.56 3.42 -10.30
CA PRO A 126 -9.95 3.91 -11.54
C PRO A 126 -10.29 3.06 -12.77
N THR A 127 -10.39 1.74 -12.58
CA THR A 127 -10.80 0.80 -13.65
C THR A 127 -12.26 1.01 -14.07
N ALA A 128 -13.17 1.26 -13.11
CA ALA A 128 -14.58 1.52 -13.41
C ALA A 128 -14.78 2.89 -14.08
N GLU A 129 -14.02 3.90 -13.66
CA GLU A 129 -14.00 5.23 -14.29
C GLU A 129 -13.54 5.18 -15.75
N ALA A 130 -12.45 4.44 -16.00
CA ALA A 130 -11.97 4.15 -17.35
C ALA A 130 -13.02 3.40 -18.19
N GLY A 131 -13.72 2.43 -17.59
CA GLY A 131 -14.81 1.71 -18.24
C GLY A 131 -15.97 2.63 -18.64
N ASN A 132 -16.35 3.57 -17.76
CA ASN A 132 -17.42 4.53 -18.07
C ASN A 132 -17.00 5.51 -19.17
N THR A 133 -15.78 6.06 -19.12
CA THR A 133 -15.29 6.96 -20.18
C THR A 133 -15.13 6.25 -21.52
N ALA A 134 -14.74 4.98 -21.54
CA ALA A 134 -14.76 4.15 -22.75
C ALA A 134 -16.18 3.97 -23.32
N ARG A 135 -17.18 3.74 -22.46
CA ARG A 135 -18.59 3.71 -22.85
C ARG A 135 -19.04 5.04 -23.46
N VAL A 136 -18.67 6.16 -22.85
CA VAL A 136 -18.99 7.51 -23.37
C VAL A 136 -18.31 7.74 -24.73
N ALA A 137 -17.05 7.34 -24.88
CA ALA A 137 -16.34 7.44 -26.16
C ALA A 137 -17.07 6.66 -27.26
N ARG A 138 -17.52 5.44 -26.95
CA ARG A 138 -18.32 4.60 -27.86
C ARG A 138 -19.66 5.24 -28.19
N LEU A 139 -20.37 5.77 -27.20
CA LEU A 139 -21.64 6.49 -27.40
C LEU A 139 -21.49 7.66 -28.38
N LEU A 140 -20.40 8.45 -28.29
CA LEU A 140 -20.17 9.58 -29.20
C LEU A 140 -19.89 9.15 -30.65
N VAL A 141 -19.42 7.91 -30.86
CA VAL A 141 -19.24 7.32 -32.19
C VAL A 141 -20.56 6.77 -32.72
N GLU A 142 -21.29 6.02 -31.91
CA GLU A 142 -22.57 5.41 -32.27
C GLU A 142 -23.65 6.48 -32.49
N GLU A 143 -23.57 7.61 -31.78
CA GLU A 143 -24.55 8.69 -31.82
C GLU A 143 -23.92 10.07 -32.04
N PRO A 144 -23.52 10.38 -33.28
CA PRO A 144 -22.82 11.63 -33.61
C PRO A 144 -23.62 12.90 -33.28
N SER A 145 -24.96 12.81 -33.20
CA SER A 145 -25.84 13.92 -32.81
C SER A 145 -25.53 14.42 -31.40
N ILE A 146 -25.16 13.55 -30.46
CA ILE A 146 -24.73 13.92 -29.12
C ILE A 146 -23.43 14.73 -29.20
N GLY A 147 -22.46 14.26 -29.99
CA GLY A 147 -21.21 14.99 -30.23
C GLY A 147 -21.44 16.37 -30.86
N GLY A 148 -22.33 16.44 -31.85
CA GLY A 148 -22.74 17.70 -32.49
C GLY A 148 -23.39 18.67 -31.52
N PHE A 149 -24.29 18.18 -30.66
CA PHE A 149 -24.92 18.97 -29.61
C PHE A 149 -23.89 19.52 -28.61
N LEU A 150 -23.01 18.68 -28.08
CA LEU A 150 -21.94 19.10 -27.16
C LEU A 150 -20.96 20.08 -27.80
N LYS A 151 -20.73 19.98 -29.12
CA LYS A 151 -19.92 20.95 -29.87
C LYS A 151 -20.57 22.33 -29.93
N GLY A 152 -21.90 22.38 -29.88
CA GLY A 152 -22.67 23.62 -29.88
C GLY A 152 -22.76 24.31 -28.52
N ILE A 153 -22.22 23.73 -27.44
CA ILE A 153 -22.23 24.33 -26.09
C ILE A 153 -20.86 24.96 -25.82
N PRO A 154 -20.77 26.28 -25.59
CA PRO A 154 -19.51 26.95 -25.24
C PRO A 154 -18.95 26.47 -23.90
N ALA A 155 -17.61 26.40 -23.81
CA ALA A 155 -16.88 26.15 -22.59
C ALA A 155 -15.70 27.14 -22.44
N ARG A 156 -15.05 27.13 -21.27
CA ARG A 156 -13.96 28.05 -20.94
C ARG A 156 -12.85 28.02 -21.99
N GLY A 157 -12.30 29.20 -22.30
CA GLY A 157 -11.12 29.35 -23.14
C GLY A 157 -11.38 29.18 -24.63
N LYS A 158 -12.56 29.62 -25.11
CA LYS A 158 -12.99 29.46 -26.51
C LYS A 158 -13.04 27.99 -26.96
N THR A 159 -13.42 27.10 -26.04
CA THR A 159 -13.61 25.68 -26.31
C THR A 159 -15.09 25.32 -26.27
N THR A 160 -15.40 24.05 -26.46
CA THR A 160 -16.78 23.52 -26.43
C THR A 160 -16.89 22.44 -25.37
N LEU A 161 -18.12 22.14 -24.96
CA LEU A 161 -18.34 21.06 -24.01
C LEU A 161 -17.88 19.70 -24.55
N LEU A 162 -17.98 19.48 -25.87
CA LEU A 162 -17.40 18.32 -26.54
C LEU A 162 -15.89 18.21 -26.27
N ARG A 163 -15.14 19.31 -26.31
CA ARG A 163 -13.70 19.28 -26.02
C ARG A 163 -13.43 18.90 -24.57
N THR A 164 -14.25 19.38 -23.63
CA THR A 164 -14.18 18.97 -22.22
C THR A 164 -14.49 17.49 -22.06
N THR A 165 -15.51 16.96 -22.75
CA THR A 165 -15.85 15.53 -22.76
C THR A 165 -14.71 14.67 -23.34
N GLN A 166 -14.05 15.12 -24.40
CA GLN A 166 -12.89 14.42 -24.94
C GLN A 166 -11.73 14.38 -23.94
N ARG A 167 -11.45 15.49 -23.26
CA ARG A 167 -10.43 15.52 -22.21
C ARG A 167 -10.78 14.59 -21.04
N TRP A 168 -12.05 14.51 -20.68
CA TRP A 168 -12.55 13.57 -19.68
C TRP A 168 -12.28 12.13 -20.10
N ILE A 169 -12.59 11.79 -21.36
CA ILE A 169 -12.31 10.47 -21.93
C ILE A 169 -10.82 10.13 -21.90
N GLU A 170 -9.96 11.05 -22.32
CA GLU A 170 -8.51 10.81 -22.30
C GLU A 170 -7.98 10.61 -20.87
N ALA A 171 -8.47 11.39 -19.89
CA ALA A 171 -8.10 11.18 -18.49
C ALA A 171 -8.49 9.77 -17.99
N GLY A 172 -9.65 9.25 -18.40
CA GLY A 172 -10.03 7.87 -18.08
C GLY A 172 -9.11 6.80 -18.70
N LYS A 173 -8.58 7.03 -19.90
CA LYS A 173 -7.56 6.14 -20.50
C LYS A 173 -6.23 6.22 -19.74
N GLU A 174 -5.83 7.42 -19.34
CA GLU A 174 -4.63 7.62 -18.52
C GLU A 174 -4.75 6.91 -17.17
N LEU A 175 -5.90 6.98 -16.50
CA LEU A 175 -6.17 6.24 -15.26
C LEU A 175 -5.96 4.74 -15.43
N LEU A 176 -6.51 4.14 -16.49
CA LEU A 176 -6.34 2.72 -16.77
C LEU A 176 -4.87 2.35 -17.00
N ALA A 177 -4.13 3.17 -17.74
CA ALA A 177 -2.72 2.92 -18.02
C ALA A 177 -1.85 3.03 -16.74
N ILE A 178 -2.16 3.95 -15.83
CA ILE A 178 -1.49 4.04 -14.52
C ILE A 178 -1.83 2.82 -13.67
N GLU A 179 -3.11 2.43 -13.62
CA GLU A 179 -3.57 1.27 -12.86
C GLU A 179 -2.91 -0.04 -13.32
N GLN A 180 -2.75 -0.22 -14.64
CA GLN A 180 -2.03 -1.35 -15.22
C GLN A 180 -0.56 -1.37 -14.81
N ARG A 181 0.14 -0.23 -14.93
CA ARG A 181 1.54 -0.08 -14.46
C ARG A 181 1.66 -0.38 -12.96
N ARG A 182 0.72 0.08 -12.14
CA ARG A 182 0.69 -0.19 -10.70
C ARG A 182 0.53 -1.68 -10.40
N ASN A 183 -0.35 -2.36 -11.13
CA ASN A 183 -0.58 -3.79 -10.96
C ASN A 183 0.63 -4.62 -11.42
N GLU A 184 1.27 -4.23 -12.52
CA GLU A 184 2.51 -4.84 -13.00
C GLU A 184 3.65 -4.67 -11.99
N LEU A 185 3.85 -3.45 -11.48
CA LEU A 185 4.87 -3.19 -10.45
C LEU A 185 4.59 -3.97 -9.18
N ALA A 186 3.34 -3.99 -8.71
CA ALA A 186 2.95 -4.77 -7.54
C ALA A 186 3.17 -6.28 -7.74
N ALA A 187 2.97 -6.79 -8.97
CA ALA A 187 3.29 -8.18 -9.31
C ALA A 187 4.80 -8.43 -9.30
N GLN A 188 5.60 -7.52 -9.89
CA GLN A 188 7.06 -7.60 -9.88
C GLN A 188 7.62 -7.58 -8.46
N GLU A 189 7.17 -6.65 -7.62
CA GLU A 189 7.55 -6.54 -6.20
C GLU A 189 7.16 -7.79 -5.40
N LYS A 190 6.01 -8.40 -5.68
CA LYS A 190 5.60 -9.68 -5.07
C LYS A 190 6.41 -10.88 -5.56
N THR A 191 6.97 -10.81 -6.77
CA THR A 191 7.73 -11.90 -7.41
C THR A 191 9.24 -11.82 -7.20
N ALA A 192 9.77 -10.77 -6.54
CA ALA A 192 11.15 -10.74 -6.06
C ALA A 192 11.34 -11.87 -5.02
N PRO A 193 12.03 -12.99 -5.34
CA PRO A 193 11.77 -14.23 -4.64
C PRO A 193 12.67 -14.42 -3.42
N VAL A 194 12.11 -14.16 -2.23
CA VAL A 194 12.53 -14.86 -1.01
C VAL A 194 11.77 -16.19 -0.96
N THR A 195 12.27 -17.24 -1.64
CA THR A 195 11.65 -18.58 -1.58
C THR A 195 11.89 -19.23 -0.21
N ARG A 196 11.02 -20.16 0.21
CA ARG A 196 11.28 -20.98 1.42
C ARG A 196 12.65 -21.68 1.36
N ALA A 197 13.10 -22.06 0.16
CA ALA A 197 14.41 -22.66 -0.07
C ALA A 197 15.56 -21.65 0.16
N THR A 198 15.44 -20.39 -0.28
CA THR A 198 16.46 -19.37 -0.03
C THR A 198 16.51 -18.95 1.44
N VAL A 199 15.36 -18.87 2.12
CA VAL A 199 15.31 -18.68 3.59
C VAL A 199 16.03 -19.82 4.32
N ALA A 200 15.74 -21.07 3.96
CA ALA A 200 16.37 -22.24 4.57
C ALA A 200 17.89 -22.27 4.30
N ALA A 201 18.32 -21.90 3.09
CA ALA A 201 19.73 -21.80 2.73
C ALA A 201 20.46 -20.72 3.54
N ALA A 202 19.87 -19.51 3.64
CA ALA A 202 20.41 -18.41 4.43
C ALA A 202 20.53 -18.78 5.92
N ARG A 203 19.50 -19.40 6.51
CA ARG A 203 19.54 -19.92 7.89
C ARG A 203 20.64 -20.97 8.08
N SER A 204 20.79 -21.87 7.12
CA SER A 204 21.80 -22.93 7.18
C SER A 204 23.22 -22.40 7.03
N GLN A 205 23.43 -21.38 6.21
CA GLN A 205 24.70 -20.66 6.10
C GLN A 205 25.02 -19.91 7.40
N TRP A 206 24.04 -19.18 7.94
CA TRP A 206 24.15 -18.50 9.23
C TRP A 206 24.54 -19.44 10.35
N PHE A 207 23.83 -20.57 10.48
CA PHE A 207 24.13 -21.58 11.49
C PHE A 207 25.57 -22.08 11.36
N ARG A 208 26.03 -22.42 10.15
CA ARG A 208 27.39 -22.93 9.91
C ARG A 208 28.47 -21.92 10.28
N VAL A 209 28.34 -20.68 9.82
CA VAL A 209 29.35 -19.63 10.08
C VAL A 209 29.39 -19.26 11.54
N VAL A 210 28.24 -19.03 12.19
CA VAL A 210 28.21 -18.70 13.61
C VAL A 210 28.71 -19.86 14.47
N SER A 211 28.37 -21.11 14.13
CA SER A 211 28.91 -22.27 14.85
C SER A 211 30.43 -22.35 14.72
N ALA A 212 30.97 -22.12 13.53
CA ALA A 212 32.42 -22.10 13.31
C ALA A 212 33.11 -20.99 14.14
N VAL A 213 32.52 -19.79 14.22
CA VAL A 213 33.04 -18.71 15.09
C VAL A 213 33.05 -19.15 16.55
N LEU A 214 31.94 -19.70 17.05
CA LEU A 214 31.85 -20.14 18.45
C LEU A 214 32.85 -21.25 18.77
N SER A 215 33.02 -22.23 17.88
CA SER A 215 33.97 -23.34 18.08
C SER A 215 35.43 -22.86 18.05
N ASN A 216 35.78 -21.90 17.20
CA ASN A 216 37.15 -21.34 17.20
C ASN A 216 37.41 -20.46 18.42
N LEU A 217 36.39 -19.76 18.93
CA LEU A 217 36.49 -19.02 20.19
C LEU A 217 36.70 -19.92 21.41
N GLU A 218 36.20 -21.16 21.38
CA GLU A 218 36.44 -22.16 22.45
C GLU A 218 37.88 -22.66 22.49
N LEU A 219 38.63 -22.51 21.40
CA LEU A 219 40.03 -22.92 21.27
C LEU A 219 41.02 -21.74 21.32
N SER A 220 40.51 -20.52 21.47
CA SER A 220 41.31 -19.29 21.39
C SER A 220 41.96 -18.95 22.72
N ASP A 221 43.24 -18.54 22.67
CA ASP A 221 43.99 -18.03 23.82
C ASP A 221 43.81 -16.50 24.05
N ALA A 222 42.91 -15.86 23.30
CA ALA A 222 42.60 -14.44 23.49
C ALA A 222 42.02 -14.15 24.90
N PRO A 223 42.09 -12.88 25.37
CA PRO A 223 41.52 -12.50 26.66
C PRO A 223 40.05 -12.92 26.80
N ILE A 224 39.69 -13.48 27.96
CA ILE A 224 38.35 -14.02 28.19
C ILE A 224 37.25 -12.96 28.00
N GLU A 225 37.55 -11.70 28.34
CA GLU A 225 36.64 -10.58 28.12
C GLU A 225 36.39 -10.32 26.63
N ALA A 226 37.42 -10.46 25.78
CA ALA A 226 37.30 -10.32 24.34
C ALA A 226 36.46 -11.46 23.73
N ILE A 227 36.69 -12.69 24.19
CA ILE A 227 35.92 -13.88 23.79
C ILE A 227 34.44 -13.70 24.18
N GLU A 228 34.16 -13.37 25.44
CA GLU A 228 32.79 -13.24 25.95
C GLU A 228 32.03 -12.04 25.35
N MET A 229 32.75 -10.99 24.96
CA MET A 229 32.15 -9.88 24.21
C MET A 229 31.56 -10.32 22.87
N ILE A 230 32.09 -11.35 22.23
CA ILE A 230 31.59 -11.89 20.95
C ILE A 230 30.62 -13.06 21.20
N ARG A 231 31.01 -13.99 22.07
CA ARG A 231 30.27 -15.23 22.36
C ARG A 231 28.98 -14.99 23.15
N GLY A 232 29.05 -14.16 24.18
CA GLY A 232 27.97 -13.95 25.15
C GLY A 232 26.63 -13.53 24.52
N PRO A 233 26.57 -12.52 23.63
CA PRO A 233 25.33 -12.12 22.96
C PRO A 233 24.67 -13.25 22.18
N VAL A 234 25.45 -14.07 21.47
CA VAL A 234 24.96 -15.19 20.66
C VAL A 234 24.36 -16.28 21.54
N LEU A 235 25.04 -16.67 22.62
CA LEU A 235 24.54 -17.69 23.54
C LEU A 235 23.27 -17.25 24.27
N LYS A 236 23.23 -16.00 24.77
CA LYS A 236 22.04 -15.43 25.41
C LYS A 236 20.84 -15.38 24.45
N ALA A 237 21.06 -15.02 23.19
CA ALA A 237 20.00 -15.03 22.17
C ALA A 237 19.53 -16.47 21.87
N SER A 238 20.46 -17.42 21.76
CA SER A 238 20.15 -18.84 21.54
C SER A 238 19.32 -19.44 22.68
N GLU A 239 19.66 -19.14 23.94
CA GLU A 239 18.95 -19.64 25.11
C GLU A 239 17.52 -19.07 25.17
N ARG A 240 17.36 -17.75 24.97
CA ARG A 240 16.05 -17.11 24.89
C ARG A 240 15.18 -17.71 23.78
N ALA A 241 15.77 -17.94 22.60
CA ALA A 241 15.08 -18.56 21.48
C ALA A 241 14.65 -20.02 21.79
N GLY A 242 15.51 -20.79 22.46
CA GLY A 242 15.19 -22.14 22.91
C GLY A 242 14.03 -22.17 23.91
N LYS A 243 14.03 -21.27 24.90
CA LYS A 243 12.93 -21.14 25.89
C LYS A 243 11.60 -20.82 25.23
N ARG A 244 11.56 -19.90 24.26
CA ARG A 244 10.33 -19.59 23.49
C ARG A 244 9.79 -20.80 22.73
N TYR A 245 10.68 -21.60 22.13
CA TYR A 245 10.26 -22.78 21.38
C TYR A 245 9.80 -23.93 22.29
N GLY A 246 10.46 -24.13 23.44
CA GLY A 246 10.09 -25.16 24.42
C GLY A 246 8.85 -24.85 25.27
N ALA A 247 8.48 -23.56 25.38
CA ALA A 247 7.29 -23.12 26.11
C ALA A 247 6.01 -23.03 25.24
N ALA A 248 6.10 -23.26 23.93
CA ALA A 248 4.93 -23.30 23.07
C ALA A 248 4.15 -24.62 23.31
N PRO A 249 2.89 -24.58 23.78
CA PRO A 249 2.07 -25.79 23.86
C PRO A 249 1.87 -26.34 22.44
N ALA A 250 2.06 -27.65 22.29
CA ALA A 250 1.85 -28.36 21.02
C ALA A 250 0.37 -28.28 20.63
N GLY A 251 0.00 -27.27 19.83
CA GLY A 251 -1.38 -27.18 19.35
C GLY A 251 -1.87 -25.88 18.73
N GLU A 252 -1.11 -24.78 18.73
CA GLU A 252 -1.63 -23.52 18.17
C GLU A 252 -0.83 -23.07 16.94
N ALA A 253 -1.38 -23.37 15.77
CA ALA A 253 -0.97 -22.74 14.52
C ALA A 253 -1.15 -21.21 14.61
N PRO A 254 -0.29 -20.39 13.96
CA PRO A 254 -0.44 -18.94 14.01
C PRO A 254 -1.77 -18.56 13.37
N ARG A 255 -2.70 -18.00 14.17
CA ARG A 255 -3.88 -17.32 13.63
C ARG A 255 -3.40 -16.08 12.86
N PRO A 256 -3.90 -15.82 11.64
CA PRO A 256 -3.71 -14.53 11.02
C PRO A 256 -4.38 -13.46 11.90
N GLU A 257 -3.62 -12.41 12.25
CA GLU A 257 -4.15 -11.23 12.94
C GLU A 257 -5.33 -10.67 12.15
N ALA A 258 -6.49 -10.59 12.80
CA ALA A 258 -7.64 -9.87 12.29
C ALA A 258 -7.34 -8.35 12.30
N PRO A 259 -7.76 -7.59 11.28
CA PRO A 259 -7.61 -6.13 11.27
C PRO A 259 -8.39 -5.53 12.44
N GLY A 260 -7.73 -4.68 13.23
CA GLY A 260 -8.34 -4.00 14.36
C GLY A 260 -9.49 -3.08 13.95
N GLU A 261 -10.66 -3.29 14.57
CA GLU A 261 -11.71 -2.28 14.64
C GLU A 261 -11.30 -1.18 15.64
N PRO A 262 -11.55 0.10 15.33
CA PRO A 262 -11.21 1.20 16.21
C PRO A 262 -12.15 1.28 17.42
N ALA A 263 -11.55 1.66 18.55
CA ALA A 263 -12.17 1.84 19.85
C ALA A 263 -13.36 2.81 19.83
N ALA A 264 -14.49 2.38 20.39
CA ALA A 264 -15.52 3.28 20.89
C ALA A 264 -15.19 3.58 22.36
N ASP A 265 -14.73 4.80 22.62
CA ASP A 265 -14.69 5.37 23.97
C ASP A 265 -16.13 5.53 24.48
N GLY A 266 -16.38 4.95 25.65
CA GLY A 266 -17.49 5.30 26.51
C GLY A 266 -17.04 6.29 27.57
N ASN A 267 -17.91 7.25 27.88
CA ASN A 267 -18.09 7.86 29.20
C ASN A 267 -19.53 8.42 29.17
N GLU A 268 -20.50 7.90 29.94
CA GLU A 268 -20.71 8.11 31.39
C GLU A 268 -20.89 9.62 31.69
N ASP A 269 -21.93 10.13 32.38
CA ASP A 269 -22.81 9.57 33.41
C ASP A 269 -23.94 10.59 33.76
N GLU A 270 -24.86 10.14 34.63
CA GLU A 270 -25.75 10.88 35.55
C GLU A 270 -27.02 11.57 34.99
N GLY A 271 -28.21 11.48 35.60
CA GLY A 271 -28.63 10.88 36.86
C GLY A 271 -30.10 11.21 37.14
N GLU A 272 -30.78 10.24 37.75
CA GLU A 272 -31.78 10.38 38.82
C GLU A 272 -33.08 11.21 38.67
N GLY A 273 -34.21 10.55 38.97
CA GLY A 273 -35.28 11.18 39.75
C GLY A 273 -36.66 11.32 39.10
N THR A 274 -37.57 10.40 39.42
CA THR A 274 -38.83 10.66 40.16
C THR A 274 -39.99 9.76 39.68
N ARG A 275 -40.61 9.12 40.66
CA ARG A 275 -41.67 8.12 40.56
C ARG A 275 -43.03 8.76 40.91
N ALA A 276 -44.05 8.47 40.09
CA ALA A 276 -45.49 8.40 40.39
C ALA A 276 -46.27 9.74 40.65
N PRO A 277 -47.61 9.80 40.45
CA PRO A 277 -48.57 8.69 40.51
C PRO A 277 -49.68 8.60 39.45
N ARG A 278 -50.35 7.44 39.45
CA ARG A 278 -51.69 7.19 38.93
C ARG A 278 -52.75 7.93 39.76
N ALA A 279 -53.79 8.45 39.11
CA ALA A 279 -55.15 8.48 39.66
C ALA A 279 -56.17 8.42 38.51
N ALA A 280 -57.24 7.66 38.75
CA ALA A 280 -58.46 7.62 37.95
C ALA A 280 -59.57 8.42 38.65
N SER A 281 -60.66 8.65 37.90
CA SER A 281 -62.01 9.08 38.32
C SER A 281 -62.29 10.59 38.46
N SER A 282 -62.90 11.17 37.42
CA SER A 282 -64.33 11.57 37.37
C SER A 282 -64.70 11.97 35.95
#